data_AF-A0A926GQS5-F1
#
_entry.id   AF-A0A926GQS5-F1
#
_cell.length_a   1.000
_cell.length_b   1.000
_cell.length_c   1.000
_cell.angle_alpha   90.00
_cell.angle_beta   90.00
_cell.angle_gamma   90.00
#
_symmetry.space_group_name_H-M   'P 1'
#
loop_
_entity.id
_entity.type
_entity.pdbx_description
1 polymer ?
#
loop_
_entity_poly.entity_id
_entity_poly.type
_entity_poly.pdbx_seq_one_letter_code
_entity_poly.pdbx_strand_id
1 'polypeptide(L)'
;MFGITHIRTMNEKPQPANTTDLAATLATVSLEDAKSVANRAVFRVLSNFWLGSSFLETNRGRVKPPYFLLHFLRLAIVNQTGVLVNGLQKTVEFVARPIPTYSMLDDYQRQNSLRALVSATGINSSSDAAGVCQTAEYSFTTDWELPEAGDEQGPTEETLQQRRIFREAALQDVSALKQGLDIWRQPLWADGVTPPVQPFLGGRYLPDAPGSDFFADWLKRVAEGGRQNWDLLRDVALIKDELWNEGGEALDAEIRRLRQHHAIEATANGETIEANPETGKLRLVPETELPDNVAAYVRRKIIGATEIFDGASDQLYGGLAQDLSMLRRMAEDVGASPVELFDACSAATRRLVVRIQTGECPSAEQDPLIADYRKRLRDAAADILGSDEETRMVLERRAAIIGNTSLIDNRDAIIEMTEAVLPVLDPHLAEVLPEDANAATDPAVAPEDRAVASYRLIGRLLRIKKALPVARDVATGFAIGNGALVGAVNYMQAIEFLATSPAIKTAIEAILRYLGL
;
A
#
# COMPACT_ATOMS: atom_id res chain seq x y z
N MET A 1 -1.60 -37.63 26.51
CA MET A 1 -3.04 -37.94 26.29
C MET A 1 -3.82 -37.02 27.22
N PHE A 2 -4.02 -35.76 26.83
CA PHE A 2 -4.83 -34.81 27.60
C PHE A 2 -6.10 -34.55 26.80
N GLY A 3 -7.24 -34.87 27.41
CA GLY A 3 -8.56 -34.80 26.81
C GLY A 3 -8.97 -33.36 26.57
N ILE A 4 -9.34 -33.08 25.32
CA ILE A 4 -10.16 -31.94 24.95
C ILE A 4 -11.56 -32.23 25.52
N THR A 5 -11.81 -31.73 26.72
CA THR A 5 -13.14 -31.79 27.34
C THR A 5 -14.09 -30.97 26.48
N HIS A 6 -15.18 -31.62 26.07
CA HIS A 6 -16.27 -31.10 25.25
C HIS A 6 -16.56 -29.60 25.45
N ILE A 7 -16.43 -28.84 24.37
CA ILE A 7 -17.29 -27.67 24.14
C ILE A 7 -18.71 -28.23 24.13
N ARG A 8 -19.42 -28.00 25.23
CA ARG A 8 -20.81 -28.42 25.42
C ARG A 8 -21.63 -27.81 24.28
N THR A 9 -22.12 -28.64 23.37
CA THR A 9 -23.15 -28.28 22.40
C THR A 9 -24.36 -27.80 23.20
N MET A 10 -24.56 -26.48 23.23
CA MET A 10 -25.85 -25.93 23.65
C MET A 10 -26.87 -26.42 22.62
N ASN A 11 -27.77 -27.29 23.10
CA ASN A 11 -28.90 -27.79 22.32
C ASN A 11 -29.68 -26.63 21.71
N GLU A 12 -30.07 -26.86 20.46
CA GLU A 12 -31.03 -26.15 19.60
C GLU A 12 -31.92 -25.13 20.36
N LYS A 13 -31.50 -23.86 20.33
CA LYS A 13 -32.44 -22.73 20.49
C LYS A 13 -33.19 -22.55 19.16
N PRO A 14 -34.48 -22.17 19.19
CA PRO A 14 -35.24 -21.92 17.97
C PRO A 14 -34.55 -20.84 17.13
N GLN A 15 -34.22 -21.18 15.88
CA GLN A 15 -33.75 -20.20 14.89
C GLN A 15 -34.85 -19.14 14.70
N PRO A 16 -34.56 -17.84 14.87
CA PRO A 16 -35.55 -16.80 14.61
C PRO A 16 -35.89 -16.80 13.10
N ALA A 17 -37.18 -16.74 12.76
CA ALA A 17 -37.74 -16.93 11.41
C ALA A 17 -37.18 -16.02 10.27
N ASN A 18 -36.28 -15.08 10.59
CA ASN A 18 -35.62 -14.17 9.63
C ASN A 18 -34.14 -14.50 9.36
N THR A 19 -33.56 -15.59 9.91
CA THR A 19 -32.22 -16.08 9.49
C THR A 19 -32.23 -16.72 8.11
N THR A 20 -33.42 -17.09 7.63
CA THR A 20 -33.64 -17.77 6.36
C THR A 20 -33.18 -16.96 5.15
N ASP A 21 -33.19 -15.62 5.24
CA ASP A 21 -32.90 -14.75 4.09
C ASP A 21 -31.41 -14.66 3.75
N LEU A 22 -30.53 -14.41 4.73
CA LEU A 22 -29.09 -14.32 4.47
C LEU A 22 -28.48 -15.68 4.10
N ALA A 23 -28.88 -16.76 4.79
CA ALA A 23 -28.40 -18.10 4.47
C ALA A 23 -28.85 -18.57 3.08
N ALA A 24 -30.12 -18.35 2.72
CA ALA A 24 -30.61 -18.65 1.38
C ALA A 24 -29.90 -17.79 0.32
N THR A 25 -29.65 -16.51 0.63
CA THR A 25 -28.96 -15.58 -0.28
C THR A 25 -27.50 -15.96 -0.49
N LEU A 26 -26.75 -16.34 0.56
CA LEU A 26 -25.37 -16.84 0.44
C LEU A 26 -25.28 -18.17 -0.31
N ALA A 27 -26.32 -19.01 -0.25
CA ALA A 27 -26.39 -20.23 -1.04
C ALA A 27 -26.53 -19.97 -2.55
N THR A 28 -26.83 -18.73 -2.97
CA THR A 28 -26.95 -18.36 -4.40
C THR A 28 -25.65 -17.85 -5.03
N VAL A 29 -24.56 -17.74 -4.28
CA VAL A 29 -23.23 -17.36 -4.78
C VAL A 29 -22.24 -18.51 -4.65
N SER A 30 -21.05 -18.39 -5.24
CA SER A 30 -20.02 -19.41 -5.11
C SER A 30 -19.55 -19.56 -3.65
N LEU A 31 -18.92 -20.69 -3.32
CA LEU A 31 -18.36 -20.88 -1.97
C LEU A 31 -17.27 -19.82 -1.66
N GLU A 32 -16.49 -19.41 -2.66
CA GLU A 32 -15.45 -18.38 -2.51
C GLU A 32 -16.05 -17.00 -2.24
N ASP A 33 -17.14 -16.66 -2.93
CA ASP A 33 -17.92 -15.45 -2.68
C ASP A 33 -18.52 -15.46 -1.28
N ALA A 34 -19.13 -16.58 -0.87
CA ALA A 34 -19.70 -16.73 0.45
C ALA A 34 -18.62 -16.58 1.56
N LYS A 35 -17.42 -17.14 1.34
CA LYS A 35 -16.26 -16.94 2.23
C LYS A 35 -15.86 -15.47 2.31
N SER A 36 -15.84 -14.76 1.18
CA SER A 36 -15.49 -13.34 1.14
C SER A 36 -16.49 -12.47 1.91
N VAL A 37 -17.79 -12.75 1.80
CA VAL A 37 -18.84 -12.08 2.59
C VAL A 37 -18.68 -12.37 4.08
N ALA A 38 -18.45 -13.64 4.46
CA ALA A 38 -18.23 -14.02 5.84
C ALA A 38 -16.97 -13.37 6.44
N ASN A 39 -15.90 -13.27 5.66
CA ASN A 39 -14.69 -12.56 6.06
C ASN A 39 -14.97 -11.06 6.29
N ARG A 40 -15.68 -10.38 5.38
CA ARG A 40 -16.11 -8.97 5.59
C ARG A 40 -17.01 -8.79 6.81
N ALA A 41 -17.90 -9.75 7.08
CA ALA A 41 -18.73 -9.76 8.28
C ALA A 41 -17.90 -9.79 9.58
N VAL A 42 -16.77 -10.49 9.60
CA VAL A 42 -15.83 -10.46 10.75
C VAL A 42 -15.21 -9.07 10.94
N PHE A 43 -14.86 -8.35 9.88
CA PHE A 43 -14.33 -6.97 9.99
C PHE A 43 -15.32 -5.99 10.59
N ARG A 44 -16.61 -6.16 10.31
CA ARG A 44 -17.68 -5.33 10.87
C ARG A 44 -17.77 -5.39 12.40
N VAL A 45 -17.26 -6.47 13.00
CA VAL A 45 -17.31 -6.69 14.46
C VAL A 45 -15.93 -6.63 15.12
N LEU A 46 -14.90 -6.25 14.36
CA LEU A 46 -13.53 -6.16 14.85
C LEU A 46 -13.36 -5.05 15.88
N SER A 47 -14.11 -3.94 15.73
CA SER A 47 -14.18 -2.85 16.71
C SER A 47 -14.81 -3.27 18.05
N ASN A 48 -15.82 -4.15 18.04
CA ASN A 48 -16.50 -4.59 19.26
C ASN A 48 -15.61 -5.51 20.10
N PHE A 49 -14.86 -6.39 19.44
CA PHE A 49 -13.78 -7.13 20.08
C PHE A 49 -12.82 -6.19 20.84
N TRP A 50 -12.62 -5.00 20.28
CA TRP A 50 -11.61 -4.08 20.72
C TRP A 50 -12.02 -3.16 21.88
N LEU A 51 -13.24 -2.62 21.82
CA LEU A 51 -13.82 -1.82 22.90
C LEU A 51 -13.84 -2.60 24.23
N GLY A 52 -14.21 -3.89 24.18
CA GLY A 52 -14.18 -4.76 25.35
C GLY A 52 -12.76 -5.08 25.88
N SER A 53 -11.74 -5.05 25.01
CA SER A 53 -10.35 -5.38 25.40
C SER A 53 -9.59 -4.21 26.03
N SER A 54 -9.72 -3.00 25.46
CA SER A 54 -9.00 -1.80 25.92
C SER A 54 -9.40 -1.36 27.34
N PHE A 55 -10.66 -1.57 27.74
CA PHE A 55 -11.16 -1.24 29.07
C PHE A 55 -10.53 -2.09 30.20
N LEU A 56 -10.16 -3.33 29.90
CA LEU A 56 -9.67 -4.29 30.90
C LEU A 56 -8.17 -4.19 31.15
N GLU A 57 -7.40 -3.86 30.11
CA GLU A 57 -5.93 -3.91 30.17
C GLU A 57 -5.34 -2.65 30.82
N THR A 58 -5.98 -1.49 30.61
CA THR A 58 -5.62 -0.23 31.27
C THR A 58 -5.76 -0.30 32.80
N ASN A 59 -6.70 -1.12 33.31
CA ASN A 59 -7.02 -1.22 34.74
C ASN A 59 -6.18 -2.24 35.53
N ARG A 60 -5.41 -3.12 34.86
CA ARG A 60 -4.72 -4.24 35.56
C ARG A 60 -3.20 -4.11 35.65
N GLY A 61 -2.55 -3.20 34.92
CA GLY A 61 -1.10 -2.97 35.00
C GLY A 61 -0.21 -4.22 34.85
N ARG A 62 -0.74 -5.34 34.34
CA ARG A 62 -0.13 -6.68 34.45
C ARG A 62 -0.07 -7.49 33.16
N VAL A 63 -0.50 -6.95 32.02
CA VAL A 63 -0.29 -7.58 30.71
C VAL A 63 0.07 -6.47 29.74
N LYS A 64 1.17 -6.63 28.99
CA LYS A 64 1.49 -5.72 27.88
C LYS A 64 0.32 -5.81 26.89
N PRO A 65 -0.46 -4.74 26.67
CA PRO A 65 -1.77 -4.80 26.00
C PRO A 65 -1.85 -5.31 24.55
N PRO A 66 -0.80 -5.36 23.69
CA PRO A 66 -1.08 -5.61 22.27
C PRO A 66 -1.15 -7.08 21.84
N TYR A 67 -0.76 -8.07 22.65
CA TYR A 67 -0.50 -9.43 22.11
C TYR A 67 -1.74 -10.17 21.62
N PHE A 68 -2.82 -10.20 22.39
CA PHE A 68 -4.03 -10.90 21.99
C PHE A 68 -4.62 -10.30 20.71
N LEU A 69 -4.63 -8.96 20.65
CA LEU A 69 -5.10 -8.23 19.49
C LEU A 69 -4.26 -8.52 18.26
N LEU A 70 -2.94 -8.56 18.40
CA LEU A 70 -2.04 -8.91 17.30
C LEU A 70 -2.34 -10.30 16.74
N HIS A 71 -2.57 -11.29 17.59
CA HIS A 71 -2.99 -12.62 17.16
C HIS A 71 -4.36 -12.63 16.49
N PHE A 72 -5.31 -11.80 16.95
CA PHE A 72 -6.61 -11.62 16.32
C PHE A 72 -6.48 -10.99 14.93
N LEU A 73 -5.68 -9.93 14.79
CA LEU A 73 -5.39 -9.27 13.51
C LEU A 73 -4.67 -10.21 12.55
N ARG A 74 -3.67 -10.96 13.02
CA ARG A 74 -3.01 -12.01 12.22
C ARG A 74 -4.01 -13.04 11.71
N LEU A 75 -4.90 -13.53 12.57
CA LEU A 75 -5.91 -14.52 12.19
C LEU A 75 -6.90 -13.95 11.16
N ALA A 76 -7.28 -12.68 11.27
CA ALA A 76 -8.09 -12.00 10.27
C ALA A 76 -7.38 -11.91 8.90
N ILE A 77 -6.08 -11.60 8.89
CA ILE A 77 -5.25 -11.61 7.67
C ILE A 77 -5.16 -13.03 7.08
N VAL A 78 -4.96 -14.05 7.91
CA VAL A 78 -4.92 -15.46 7.48
C VAL A 78 -6.21 -15.88 6.78
N ASN A 79 -7.36 -15.52 7.36
CA ASN A 79 -8.66 -15.83 6.78
C ASN A 79 -8.89 -15.17 5.42
N GLN A 80 -8.39 -13.94 5.23
CA GLN A 80 -8.51 -13.23 3.96
C GLN A 80 -7.58 -13.76 2.89
N THR A 81 -6.31 -13.98 3.25
CA THR A 81 -5.28 -14.38 2.29
C THR A 81 -5.34 -15.87 1.95
N GLY A 82 -6.08 -16.65 2.73
CA GLY A 82 -6.18 -18.11 2.57
C GLY A 82 -4.85 -18.83 2.85
N VAL A 83 -3.87 -18.14 3.44
CA VAL A 83 -2.53 -18.68 3.63
C VAL A 83 -2.52 -19.69 4.77
N LEU A 84 -1.92 -20.86 4.55
CA LEU A 84 -1.75 -21.86 5.59
C LEU A 84 -0.57 -21.47 6.48
N VAL A 85 -0.85 -21.13 7.73
CA VAL A 85 0.17 -20.78 8.72
C VAL A 85 0.44 -21.97 9.64
N ASN A 86 1.70 -22.40 9.70
CA ASN A 86 2.14 -23.38 10.69
C ASN A 86 1.93 -22.79 12.09
N GLY A 87 1.27 -23.53 12.98
CA GLY A 87 0.97 -23.04 14.32
C GLY A 87 -0.30 -22.19 14.43
N LEU A 88 -1.11 -22.09 13.37
CA LEU A 88 -2.42 -21.43 13.42
C LEU A 88 -3.29 -21.96 14.56
N GLN A 89 -3.24 -23.26 14.84
CA GLN A 89 -3.95 -23.86 15.97
C GLN A 89 -3.54 -23.24 17.31
N LYS A 90 -2.26 -22.94 17.53
CA LYS A 90 -1.83 -22.25 18.77
C LYS A 90 -2.35 -20.83 18.83
N THR A 91 -2.40 -20.13 17.69
CA THR A 91 -3.02 -18.80 17.60
C THR A 91 -4.50 -18.90 17.94
N VAL A 92 -5.25 -19.83 17.33
CA VAL A 92 -6.67 -20.07 17.64
C VAL A 92 -6.86 -20.45 19.11
N GLU A 93 -6.06 -21.37 19.65
CA GLU A 93 -6.13 -21.78 21.06
C GLU A 93 -5.81 -20.63 22.02
N PHE A 94 -4.82 -19.78 21.69
CA PHE A 94 -4.45 -18.61 22.48
C PHE A 94 -5.58 -17.58 22.48
N VAL A 95 -6.14 -17.29 21.30
CA VAL A 95 -7.24 -16.34 21.16
C VAL A 95 -8.52 -16.91 21.77
N ALA A 96 -8.73 -18.24 21.75
CA ALA A 96 -9.87 -18.93 22.39
C ALA A 96 -9.83 -18.98 23.93
N ARG A 97 -8.75 -18.54 24.59
CA ARG A 97 -8.66 -18.60 26.05
C ARG A 97 -9.68 -17.65 26.69
N PRO A 98 -10.48 -18.12 27.68
CA PRO A 98 -11.37 -17.25 28.43
C PRO A 98 -10.56 -16.17 29.14
N ILE A 99 -10.91 -14.91 28.91
CA ILE A 99 -10.31 -13.78 29.63
C ILE A 99 -11.31 -13.34 30.68
N PRO A 100 -10.98 -13.36 31.98
CA PRO A 100 -11.93 -12.98 33.01
C PRO A 100 -12.18 -11.47 32.96
N THR A 101 -13.39 -11.08 32.56
CA THR A 101 -13.86 -9.68 32.53
C THR A 101 -14.83 -9.38 33.68
N TYR A 102 -15.11 -8.10 33.90
CA TYR A 102 -16.02 -7.61 34.94
C TYR A 102 -17.44 -7.27 34.41
N SER A 103 -17.66 -7.38 33.11
CA SER A 103 -18.90 -6.98 32.41
C SER A 103 -19.35 -8.14 31.52
N MET A 104 -20.50 -8.75 31.82
CA MET A 104 -21.02 -9.89 31.04
C MET A 104 -21.30 -9.52 29.57
N LEU A 105 -21.64 -8.26 29.31
CA LEU A 105 -21.95 -7.75 27.97
C LEU A 105 -20.70 -7.67 27.08
N ASP A 106 -19.61 -7.09 27.60
CA ASP A 106 -18.35 -6.97 26.86
C ASP A 106 -17.75 -8.35 26.58
N ASP A 107 -17.91 -9.29 27.53
CA ASP A 107 -17.50 -10.68 27.36
C ASP A 107 -18.27 -11.38 26.25
N TYR A 108 -19.59 -11.19 26.18
CA TYR A 108 -20.43 -11.81 25.17
C TYR A 108 -20.11 -11.35 23.76
N GLN A 109 -20.04 -10.03 23.53
CA GLN A 109 -19.67 -9.46 22.23
C GLN A 109 -18.28 -9.95 21.82
N ARG A 110 -17.30 -9.82 22.70
CA ARG A 110 -15.93 -10.28 22.44
C ARG A 110 -15.86 -11.76 22.07
N GLN A 111 -16.54 -12.62 22.83
CA GLN A 111 -16.58 -14.06 22.56
C GLN A 111 -17.24 -14.38 21.22
N ASN A 112 -18.26 -13.62 20.81
CA ASN A 112 -18.90 -13.80 19.51
C ASN A 112 -18.06 -13.25 18.36
N SER A 113 -17.41 -12.08 18.47
CA SER A 113 -16.42 -11.62 17.47
C SER A 113 -15.34 -12.67 17.26
N LEU A 114 -14.85 -13.23 18.36
CA LEU A 114 -13.84 -14.28 18.35
C LEU A 114 -14.36 -15.57 17.71
N ARG A 115 -15.55 -16.02 18.10
CA ARG A 115 -16.17 -17.22 17.51
C ARG A 115 -16.38 -17.02 16.01
N ALA A 116 -16.84 -15.85 15.57
CA ALA A 116 -17.00 -15.54 14.15
C ALA A 116 -15.65 -15.62 13.43
N LEU A 117 -14.59 -15.02 13.99
CA LEU A 117 -13.25 -15.04 13.40
C LEU A 117 -12.67 -16.46 13.32
N VAL A 118 -12.80 -17.26 14.38
CA VAL A 118 -12.31 -18.65 14.40
C VAL A 118 -13.12 -19.51 13.43
N SER A 119 -14.45 -19.38 13.42
CA SER A 119 -15.32 -20.10 12.48
C SER A 119 -15.02 -19.75 11.02
N ALA A 120 -14.59 -18.51 10.74
CA ALA A 120 -14.20 -18.10 9.39
C ALA A 120 -12.99 -18.90 8.84
N THR A 121 -12.12 -19.43 9.70
CA THR A 121 -11.00 -20.31 9.28
C THR A 121 -11.46 -21.65 8.72
N GLY A 122 -12.67 -22.08 9.08
CA GLY A 122 -13.20 -23.42 8.81
C GLY A 122 -14.38 -23.47 7.85
N ILE A 123 -14.61 -22.40 7.07
CA ILE A 123 -15.74 -22.36 6.13
C ILE A 123 -15.52 -23.40 5.02
N ASN A 124 -16.38 -24.42 4.96
CA ASN A 124 -16.37 -25.46 3.94
C ASN A 124 -17.67 -25.49 3.13
N SER A 125 -18.67 -24.71 3.53
CA SER A 125 -19.96 -24.59 2.86
C SER A 125 -20.54 -23.18 2.99
N SER A 126 -21.51 -22.82 2.14
CA SER A 126 -22.25 -21.55 2.28
C SER A 126 -23.05 -21.48 3.60
N SER A 127 -23.41 -22.64 4.17
CA SER A 127 -24.05 -22.70 5.50
C SER A 127 -23.07 -22.29 6.60
N ASP A 128 -21.80 -22.68 6.52
CA ASP A 128 -20.78 -22.25 7.48
C ASP A 128 -20.56 -20.74 7.38
N ALA A 129 -20.50 -20.20 6.16
CA ALA A 129 -20.39 -18.77 5.92
C ALA A 129 -21.57 -17.99 6.52
N ALA A 130 -22.80 -18.49 6.34
CA ALA A 130 -23.98 -17.92 6.97
C ALA A 130 -23.91 -17.96 8.50
N GLY A 131 -23.41 -19.07 9.07
CA GLY A 131 -23.17 -19.20 10.50
C GLY A 131 -22.14 -18.20 11.04
N VAL A 132 -21.08 -17.92 10.28
CA VAL A 132 -20.10 -16.86 10.60
C VAL A 132 -20.76 -15.49 10.59
N CYS A 133 -21.51 -15.15 9.53
CA CYS A 133 -22.23 -13.88 9.44
C CYS A 133 -23.22 -13.70 10.60
N GLN A 134 -23.96 -14.75 10.96
CA GLN A 134 -24.90 -14.72 12.07
C GLN A 134 -24.18 -14.53 13.42
N THR A 135 -23.05 -15.21 13.61
CA THR A 135 -22.24 -15.06 14.83
C THR A 135 -21.68 -13.64 14.95
N ALA A 136 -21.21 -13.06 13.84
CA ALA A 136 -20.79 -11.67 13.79
C ALA A 136 -21.98 -10.73 14.08
N GLU A 137 -23.15 -10.93 13.47
CA GLU A 137 -24.35 -10.14 13.77
C GLU A 137 -24.67 -10.11 15.27
N TYR A 138 -24.61 -11.26 15.97
CA TYR A 138 -24.81 -11.31 17.43
C TYR A 138 -23.74 -10.57 18.23
N SER A 139 -22.53 -10.46 17.69
CA SER A 139 -21.46 -9.66 18.28
C SER A 139 -21.66 -8.17 18.06
N PHE A 140 -22.41 -7.78 17.03
CA PHE A 140 -22.62 -6.38 16.67
C PHE A 140 -23.61 -5.67 17.62
N THR A 141 -24.51 -6.43 18.24
CA THR A 141 -25.60 -5.87 19.05
C THR A 141 -25.24 -5.54 20.49
N THR A 142 -25.77 -4.43 21.01
CA THR A 142 -25.51 -3.93 22.38
C THR A 142 -26.31 -4.59 23.50
N ASP A 143 -27.38 -5.36 23.21
CA ASP A 143 -28.08 -6.13 24.23
C ASP A 143 -27.54 -7.55 24.40
N TRP A 144 -27.10 -7.86 25.62
CA TRP A 144 -26.78 -9.20 26.09
C TRP A 144 -27.97 -9.89 26.76
N GLU A 145 -29.12 -9.21 26.91
CA GLU A 145 -30.36 -9.80 27.42
C GLU A 145 -30.86 -10.86 26.43
N LEU A 146 -30.14 -11.99 26.37
CA LEU A 146 -30.76 -13.28 26.25
C LEU A 146 -31.78 -13.27 27.38
N PRO A 147 -33.09 -13.33 27.08
CA PRO A 147 -34.08 -13.36 28.14
C PRO A 147 -33.65 -14.45 29.11
N GLU A 148 -33.27 -14.08 30.34
CA GLU A 148 -33.34 -15.02 31.44
C GLU A 148 -34.74 -15.59 31.35
N ALA A 149 -34.88 -16.92 31.43
CA ALA A 149 -36.05 -17.69 30.96
C ALA A 149 -37.39 -17.34 31.66
N GLY A 150 -37.82 -16.09 31.61
CA GLY A 150 -38.79 -15.43 32.47
C GLY A 150 -38.96 -13.92 32.23
N ASP A 151 -38.01 -13.20 31.62
CA ASP A 151 -38.22 -11.81 31.18
C ASP A 151 -38.78 -11.76 29.75
N GLU A 152 -40.03 -11.31 29.62
CA GLU A 152 -40.77 -11.19 28.35
C GLU A 152 -40.31 -10.00 27.48
N GLN A 153 -39.28 -9.26 27.89
CA GLN A 153 -38.76 -8.14 27.11
C GLN A 153 -37.92 -8.69 25.95
N GLY A 154 -38.48 -8.63 24.74
CA GLY A 154 -37.75 -8.91 23.51
C GLY A 154 -36.59 -7.93 23.28
N PRO A 155 -35.77 -8.15 22.24
CA PRO A 155 -34.68 -7.23 21.91
C PRO A 155 -35.20 -5.80 21.76
N THR A 156 -34.43 -4.83 22.27
CA THR A 156 -34.76 -3.41 22.10
C THR A 156 -34.84 -3.01 20.61
N GLU A 157 -35.58 -1.96 20.29
CA GLU A 157 -35.64 -1.43 18.91
C GLU A 157 -34.25 -1.01 18.40
N GLU A 158 -33.37 -0.54 19.28
CA GLU A 158 -31.98 -0.23 18.95
C GLU A 158 -31.20 -1.48 18.53
N THR A 159 -31.32 -2.57 19.30
CA THR A 159 -30.73 -3.88 18.95
C THR A 159 -31.26 -4.40 17.62
N LEU A 160 -32.57 -4.30 17.37
CA LEU A 160 -33.16 -4.69 16.09
C LEU A 160 -32.64 -3.83 14.93
N GLN A 161 -32.47 -2.51 15.15
CA GLN A 161 -31.93 -1.60 14.16
C GLN A 161 -30.47 -1.93 13.82
N GLN A 162 -29.62 -2.20 14.81
CA GLN A 162 -28.22 -2.61 14.59
C GLN A 162 -28.13 -3.91 13.77
N ARG A 163 -29.00 -4.90 14.06
CA ARG A 163 -29.08 -6.15 13.27
C ARG A 163 -29.48 -5.88 11.82
N ARG A 164 -30.45 -4.99 11.58
CA ARG A 164 -30.87 -4.59 10.23
C ARG A 164 -29.69 -4.00 9.45
N ILE A 165 -28.98 -3.02 10.03
CA ILE A 165 -27.82 -2.37 9.41
C ILE A 165 -26.74 -3.40 9.03
N PHE A 166 -26.41 -4.31 9.96
CA PHE A 166 -25.42 -5.36 9.69
C PHE A 166 -25.84 -6.28 8.54
N ARG A 167 -27.09 -6.74 8.54
CA ARG A 167 -27.62 -7.63 7.50
C ARG A 167 -27.69 -6.95 6.15
N GLU A 168 -28.14 -5.70 6.10
CA GLU A 168 -28.19 -4.91 4.86
C GLU A 168 -26.80 -4.80 4.23
N ALA A 169 -25.76 -4.54 5.02
CA ALA A 169 -24.38 -4.50 4.52
C ALA A 169 -23.91 -5.87 3.97
N ALA A 170 -24.23 -6.98 4.64
CA ALA A 170 -23.89 -8.32 4.14
C ALA A 170 -24.67 -8.69 2.86
N LEU A 171 -25.95 -8.34 2.77
CA LEU A 171 -26.77 -8.54 1.57
C LEU A 171 -26.29 -7.67 0.40
N GLN A 172 -25.81 -6.46 0.67
CA GLN A 172 -25.20 -5.59 -0.33
C GLN A 172 -23.91 -6.20 -0.88
N ASP A 173 -23.06 -6.79 -0.04
CA ASP A 173 -21.87 -7.52 -0.50
C ASP A 173 -22.28 -8.67 -1.45
N VAL A 174 -23.30 -9.45 -1.11
CA VAL A 174 -23.81 -10.53 -2.00
C VAL A 174 -24.34 -9.97 -3.32
N SER A 175 -25.08 -8.86 -3.27
CA SER A 175 -25.59 -8.18 -4.47
C SER A 175 -24.45 -7.70 -5.38
N ALA A 176 -23.39 -7.12 -4.79
CA ALA A 176 -22.21 -6.66 -5.51
C ALA A 176 -21.47 -7.83 -6.20
N LEU A 177 -21.30 -8.98 -5.53
CA LEU A 177 -20.70 -10.17 -6.14
C LEU A 177 -21.51 -10.70 -7.31
N LYS A 178 -22.84 -10.72 -7.20
CA LYS A 178 -23.74 -11.11 -8.30
C LYS A 178 -23.62 -10.19 -9.53
N GLN A 179 -23.19 -8.95 -9.32
CA GLN A 179 -22.92 -7.97 -10.39
C GLN A 179 -21.49 -8.05 -10.93
N GLY A 180 -20.66 -8.98 -10.42
CA GLY A 180 -19.25 -9.12 -10.78
C GLY A 180 -18.35 -8.02 -10.19
N LEU A 181 -18.80 -7.35 -9.14
CA LEU A 181 -18.02 -6.32 -8.46
C LEU A 181 -17.12 -6.94 -7.39
N ASP A 182 -15.92 -6.37 -7.24
CA ASP A 182 -15.02 -6.69 -6.13
C ASP A 182 -15.53 -6.03 -4.84
N ILE A 183 -16.06 -6.84 -3.91
CA ILE A 183 -16.57 -6.36 -2.63
C ILE A 183 -15.49 -5.71 -1.77
N TRP A 184 -14.21 -6.07 -1.93
CA TRP A 184 -13.12 -5.46 -1.17
C TRP A 184 -12.79 -4.03 -1.62
N ARG A 185 -13.32 -3.62 -2.79
CA ARG A 185 -13.32 -2.23 -3.26
C ARG A 185 -14.58 -1.45 -2.89
N GLN A 186 -15.49 -2.07 -2.13
CA GLN A 186 -16.69 -1.42 -1.62
C GLN A 186 -16.48 -1.05 -0.15
N PRO A 187 -16.99 0.12 0.29
CA PRO A 187 -17.04 0.48 1.70
C PRO A 187 -17.62 -0.67 2.54
N LEU A 188 -17.09 -0.86 3.75
CA LEU A 188 -17.52 -1.95 4.62
C LEU A 188 -18.99 -1.78 5.08
N TRP A 189 -19.48 -0.54 5.09
CA TRP A 189 -20.85 -0.17 5.49
C TRP A 189 -21.54 0.62 4.39
N ALA A 190 -22.84 0.37 4.21
CA ALA A 190 -23.66 0.85 3.09
C ALA A 190 -23.78 2.38 2.99
N ASP A 191 -23.85 3.06 4.13
CA ASP A 191 -24.08 4.50 4.27
C ASP A 191 -22.79 5.30 4.53
N GLY A 192 -21.63 4.63 4.51
CA GLY A 192 -20.36 5.24 4.90
C GLY A 192 -20.28 5.61 6.39
N VAL A 193 -21.35 5.43 7.16
CA VAL A 193 -21.35 5.62 8.61
C VAL A 193 -20.74 4.37 9.21
N THR A 194 -19.74 4.54 10.05
CA THR A 194 -18.97 3.43 10.65
C THR A 194 -19.31 3.30 12.14
N PRO A 195 -20.44 2.72 12.54
CA PRO A 195 -20.68 2.45 13.95
C PRO A 195 -19.82 1.25 14.38
N PRO A 196 -18.93 1.31 15.39
CA PRO A 196 -18.19 2.42 16.03
C PRO A 196 -16.67 2.28 15.75
N VAL A 197 -16.22 2.42 14.50
CA VAL A 197 -14.79 2.26 14.13
C VAL A 197 -14.04 3.60 14.15
N GLN A 198 -14.72 4.74 14.21
CA GLN A 198 -14.05 6.05 14.19
C GLN A 198 -12.98 6.25 15.29
N PRO A 199 -13.20 5.82 16.54
CA PRO A 199 -12.15 5.87 17.55
C PRO A 199 -10.90 5.03 17.20
N PHE A 200 -11.06 3.96 16.42
CA PHE A 200 -9.98 3.12 15.91
C PHE A 200 -9.22 3.83 14.78
N LEU A 201 -9.95 4.41 13.82
CA LEU A 201 -9.34 5.18 12.71
C LEU A 201 -8.55 6.41 13.21
N GLY A 202 -8.93 6.95 14.37
CA GLY A 202 -8.22 8.05 15.03
C GLY A 202 -6.95 7.65 15.78
N GLY A 203 -6.51 6.38 15.73
CA GLY A 203 -5.23 5.92 16.30
C GLY A 203 -5.15 5.89 17.83
N ARG A 204 -6.25 6.22 18.54
CA ARG A 204 -6.30 6.45 20.00
C ARG A 204 -5.90 5.23 20.87
N TYR A 205 -5.75 4.09 20.24
CA TYR A 205 -6.32 2.87 20.78
C TYR A 205 -5.36 1.69 20.43
N LEU A 206 -4.43 1.91 19.46
CA LEU A 206 -3.21 1.12 19.19
C LEU A 206 -1.87 1.81 19.57
N PRO A 207 -1.78 2.86 20.41
CA PRO A 207 -0.63 3.79 20.39
C PRO A 207 0.74 3.16 20.72
N ASP A 208 0.78 1.94 21.25
CA ASP A 208 2.01 1.22 21.62
C ASP A 208 2.06 -0.23 21.08
N ALA A 209 1.18 -0.59 20.15
CA ALA A 209 1.17 -1.92 19.56
C ALA A 209 2.21 -2.04 18.43
N PRO A 210 2.98 -3.15 18.36
CA PRO A 210 3.82 -3.44 17.20
C PRO A 210 3.04 -3.37 15.89
N GLY A 211 3.51 -2.61 14.91
CA GLY A 211 2.82 -2.43 13.64
C GLY A 211 1.50 -1.66 13.73
N SER A 212 1.26 -0.89 14.81
CA SER A 212 0.03 -0.11 15.01
C SER A 212 -0.40 0.64 13.77
N ASP A 213 0.54 1.36 13.15
CA ASP A 213 0.28 2.22 11.99
C ASP A 213 -0.11 1.37 10.77
N PHE A 214 0.54 0.22 10.58
CA PHE A 214 0.20 -0.72 9.52
C PHE A 214 -1.22 -1.25 9.67
N PHE A 215 -1.60 -1.72 10.87
CA PHE A 215 -2.95 -2.25 11.10
C PHE A 215 -4.02 -1.16 11.03
N ALA A 216 -3.72 0.04 11.51
CA ALA A 216 -4.62 1.19 11.41
C ALA A 216 -4.88 1.56 9.95
N ASP A 217 -3.81 1.69 9.14
CA ASP A 217 -3.90 1.98 7.72
C ASP A 217 -4.64 0.87 6.96
N TRP A 218 -4.33 -0.40 7.24
CA TRP A 218 -5.02 -1.55 6.64
C TRP A 218 -6.52 -1.55 6.94
N LEU A 219 -6.90 -1.41 8.21
CA LEU A 219 -8.31 -1.43 8.62
C LEU A 219 -9.08 -0.21 8.11
N LYS A 220 -8.43 0.95 8.00
CA LYS A 220 -8.98 2.12 7.31
C LYS A 220 -9.29 1.79 5.85
N ARG A 221 -8.33 1.19 5.12
CA ARG A 221 -8.57 0.77 3.73
C ARG A 221 -9.72 -0.23 3.64
N VAL A 222 -9.81 -1.22 4.54
CA VAL A 222 -10.94 -2.17 4.54
C VAL A 222 -12.28 -1.45 4.77
N ALA A 223 -12.32 -0.49 5.70
CA ALA A 223 -13.53 0.26 6.01
C ALA A 223 -14.00 1.14 4.83
N GLU A 224 -13.06 1.76 4.12
CA GLU A 224 -13.33 2.69 3.02
C GLU A 224 -13.50 1.99 1.66
N GLY A 225 -13.22 0.69 1.56
CA GLY A 225 -13.16 -0.02 0.27
C GLY A 225 -11.90 0.34 -0.54
N GLY A 226 -10.82 0.71 0.13
CA GLY A 226 -9.53 0.97 -0.48
C GLY A 226 -8.88 -0.31 -1.03
N ARG A 227 -7.99 -0.16 -2.02
CA ARG A 227 -7.22 -1.28 -2.59
C ARG A 227 -6.38 -1.95 -1.51
N GLN A 228 -6.46 -3.27 -1.44
CA GLN A 228 -5.65 -4.08 -0.53
C GLN A 228 -4.35 -4.52 -1.20
N ASN A 229 -3.24 -4.53 -0.45
CA ASN A 229 -2.03 -5.22 -0.86
C ASN A 229 -2.05 -6.64 -0.28
N TRP A 230 -2.63 -7.57 -1.04
CA TRP A 230 -2.79 -8.97 -0.63
C TRP A 230 -1.46 -9.69 -0.42
N ASP A 231 -0.43 -9.36 -1.21
CA ASP A 231 0.88 -9.99 -1.09
C ASP A 231 1.59 -9.54 0.20
N LEU A 232 1.54 -8.24 0.52
CA LEU A 232 2.04 -7.72 1.80
C LEU A 232 1.30 -8.33 2.99
N LEU A 233 -0.04 -8.41 2.91
CA LEU A 233 -0.86 -9.04 3.95
C LEU A 233 -0.47 -10.51 4.15
N ARG A 234 -0.30 -11.25 3.05
CA ARG A 234 0.15 -12.65 3.10
C ARG A 234 1.51 -12.79 3.78
N ASP A 235 2.47 -11.95 3.42
CA ASP A 235 3.81 -11.99 4.02
C ASP A 235 3.78 -11.63 5.50
N VAL A 236 2.96 -10.66 5.90
CA VAL A 236 2.75 -10.31 7.32
C VAL A 236 2.16 -11.49 8.09
N ALA A 237 1.16 -12.19 7.53
CA ALA A 237 0.60 -13.39 8.17
C ALA A 237 1.64 -14.51 8.35
N LEU A 238 2.57 -14.62 7.41
CA LEU A 238 3.65 -15.61 7.38
C LEU A 238 4.85 -15.27 8.26
N ILE A 239 4.88 -14.10 8.92
CA ILE A 239 5.89 -13.80 9.95
C ILE A 239 5.92 -14.94 10.96
N LYS A 240 7.14 -15.35 11.34
CA LYS A 240 7.41 -16.47 12.25
C LYS A 240 6.66 -16.31 13.58
N ASP A 241 6.13 -17.42 14.10
CA ASP A 241 5.38 -17.46 15.37
C ASP A 241 6.18 -16.88 16.54
N GLU A 242 7.50 -17.08 16.55
CA GLU A 242 8.39 -16.55 17.59
C GLU A 242 8.27 -15.03 17.69
N LEU A 243 8.26 -14.31 16.56
CA LEU A 243 8.11 -12.85 16.54
C LEU A 243 6.71 -12.40 16.95
N TRP A 244 5.67 -13.15 16.61
CA TRP A 244 4.31 -12.85 17.09
C TRP A 244 4.18 -13.04 18.61
N ASN A 245 4.81 -14.07 19.16
CA ASN A 245 4.80 -14.36 20.59
C ASN A 245 5.69 -13.39 21.39
N GLU A 246 6.84 -13.00 20.84
CA GLU A 246 7.75 -12.00 21.42
C GLU A 246 7.19 -10.58 21.32
N GLY A 247 6.51 -10.26 20.21
CA GLY A 247 5.94 -8.96 19.91
C GLY A 247 6.95 -7.82 20.02
N GLY A 248 6.50 -6.67 20.53
CA GLY A 248 7.33 -5.49 20.72
C GLY A 248 8.04 -4.98 19.45
N GLU A 249 9.23 -4.44 19.64
CA GLU A 249 10.04 -3.82 18.58
C GLU A 249 10.45 -4.80 17.48
N ALA A 250 10.62 -6.09 17.80
CA ALA A 250 11.06 -7.09 16.83
C ALA A 250 10.00 -7.36 15.76
N LEU A 251 8.74 -7.55 16.17
CA LEU A 251 7.62 -7.71 15.25
C LEU A 251 7.38 -6.43 14.43
N ASP A 252 7.47 -5.26 15.07
CA ASP A 252 7.32 -3.97 14.40
C ASP A 252 8.41 -3.74 13.33
N ALA A 253 9.67 -4.08 13.66
CA ALA A 253 10.78 -4.03 12.72
C ALA A 253 10.56 -4.96 11.51
N GLU A 254 10.03 -6.17 11.73
CA GLU A 254 9.75 -7.11 10.64
C GLU A 254 8.60 -6.64 9.74
N ILE A 255 7.50 -6.13 10.31
CA ILE A 255 6.40 -5.55 9.52
C ILE A 255 6.90 -4.36 8.70
N ARG A 256 7.72 -3.47 9.28
CA ARG A 256 8.33 -2.35 8.55
C ARG A 256 9.25 -2.83 7.44
N ARG A 257 10.04 -3.89 7.68
CA ARG A 257 10.91 -4.50 6.67
C ARG A 257 10.09 -5.02 5.48
N LEU A 258 8.98 -5.70 5.74
CA LEU A 258 8.06 -6.18 4.71
C LEU A 258 7.41 -5.03 3.94
N ARG A 259 6.89 -4.00 4.61
CA ARG A 259 6.34 -2.80 3.94
C ARG A 259 7.37 -2.14 3.02
N GLN A 260 8.61 -1.98 3.48
CA GLN A 260 9.69 -1.41 2.66
C GLN A 260 10.05 -2.30 1.47
N HIS A 261 10.05 -3.63 1.65
CA HIS A 261 10.30 -4.57 0.56
C HIS A 261 9.25 -4.45 -0.54
N HIS A 262 7.97 -4.51 -0.16
CA HIS A 262 6.83 -4.34 -1.08
C HIS A 262 6.83 -2.96 -1.74
N ALA A 263 7.23 -1.91 -1.03
CA ALA A 263 7.35 -0.56 -1.58
C ALA A 263 8.41 -0.47 -2.69
N ILE A 264 9.55 -1.13 -2.50
CA ILE A 264 10.63 -1.17 -3.52
C ILE A 264 10.17 -1.93 -4.76
N GLU A 265 9.48 -3.05 -4.58
CA GLU A 265 8.95 -3.86 -5.70
C GLU A 265 7.86 -3.12 -6.48
N ALA A 266 6.92 -2.48 -5.78
CA ALA A 266 5.86 -1.68 -6.39
C ALA A 266 6.40 -0.50 -7.22
N THR A 267 7.60 -0.02 -6.88
CA THR A 267 8.27 1.11 -7.52
C THR A 267 9.50 0.72 -8.34
N ALA A 268 9.54 -0.51 -8.86
CA ALA A 268 10.53 -0.94 -9.84
C ALA A 268 10.41 -0.15 -11.15
N ASN A 269 11.44 0.65 -11.44
CA ASN A 269 11.49 1.61 -12.54
C ASN A 269 12.50 1.21 -13.64
N GLY A 270 12.83 -0.08 -13.77
CA GLY A 270 13.82 -0.57 -14.74
C GLY A 270 15.26 -0.09 -14.46
N GLU A 271 15.54 0.27 -13.21
CA GLU A 271 16.81 0.82 -12.76
C GLU A 271 17.17 0.32 -11.35
N THR A 272 18.47 0.16 -11.11
CA THR A 272 19.05 -0.15 -9.79
C THR A 272 19.96 0.98 -9.33
N ILE A 273 20.30 0.94 -8.04
CA ILE A 273 21.23 1.89 -7.44
C ILE A 273 22.42 1.11 -6.88
N GLU A 274 23.60 1.45 -7.39
CA GLU A 274 24.84 0.76 -7.09
C GLU A 274 25.92 1.75 -6.63
N ALA A 275 26.89 1.26 -5.85
CA ALA A 275 28.08 2.04 -5.54
C ALA A 275 29.03 2.02 -6.75
N ASN A 276 29.35 3.20 -7.27
CA ASN A 276 30.38 3.37 -8.28
C ASN A 276 31.75 3.06 -7.66
N PRO A 277 32.48 2.03 -8.14
CA PRO A 277 33.77 1.65 -7.56
C PRO A 277 34.87 2.70 -7.74
N GLU A 278 34.74 3.59 -8.73
CA GLU A 278 35.75 4.62 -9.03
C GLU A 278 35.57 5.88 -8.20
N THR A 279 34.32 6.27 -7.92
CA THR A 279 34.01 7.51 -7.19
C THR A 279 33.56 7.26 -5.76
N GLY A 280 33.22 6.01 -5.43
CA GLY A 280 32.60 5.62 -4.18
C GLY A 280 31.18 6.15 -3.99
N LYS A 281 30.59 6.82 -5.00
CA LYS A 281 29.25 7.43 -4.95
C LYS A 281 28.17 6.49 -5.46
N LEU A 282 26.92 6.70 -5.05
CA LEU A 282 25.77 5.98 -5.57
C LEU A 282 25.43 6.49 -6.97
N ARG A 283 25.28 5.57 -7.92
CA ARG A 283 24.86 5.85 -9.30
C ARG A 283 23.62 5.05 -9.66
N LEU A 284 22.90 5.56 -10.64
CA LEU A 284 21.78 4.88 -11.28
C LEU A 284 22.30 3.96 -12.39
N VAL A 285 21.81 2.72 -12.44
CA VAL A 285 22.20 1.73 -13.46
C VAL A 285 20.94 1.10 -14.06
N PRO A 286 20.72 1.19 -15.38
CA PRO A 286 19.60 0.52 -16.03
C PRO A 286 19.62 -1.00 -15.78
N GLU A 287 18.46 -1.60 -15.53
CA GLU A 287 18.33 -3.07 -15.40
C GLU A 287 18.39 -3.77 -16.76
N THR A 288 17.86 -3.10 -17.79
CA THR A 288 17.90 -3.55 -19.17
C THR A 288 18.45 -2.47 -20.08
N GLU A 289 19.04 -2.91 -21.19
CA GLU A 289 19.48 -2.05 -22.28
C GLU A 289 18.69 -2.40 -23.54
N LEU A 290 18.39 -1.38 -24.35
CA LEU A 290 17.86 -1.60 -25.69
C LEU A 290 18.92 -2.32 -26.55
N PRO A 291 18.51 -3.22 -27.47
CA PRO A 291 19.44 -3.75 -28.46
C PRO A 291 20.17 -2.63 -29.21
N ASP A 292 21.49 -2.73 -29.40
CA ASP A 292 22.33 -1.64 -29.95
C ASP A 292 21.75 -0.96 -31.21
N ASN A 293 21.21 -1.76 -32.13
CA ASN A 293 20.59 -1.27 -33.35
C ASN A 293 19.33 -0.45 -33.09
N VAL A 294 18.51 -0.86 -32.11
CA VAL A 294 17.31 -0.16 -31.67
C VAL A 294 17.70 1.09 -30.88
N ALA A 295 18.62 0.99 -29.94
CA ALA A 295 19.13 2.11 -29.15
C ALA A 295 19.65 3.24 -30.06
N ALA A 296 20.54 2.91 -31.01
CA ALA A 296 21.08 3.86 -31.96
C ALA A 296 19.99 4.46 -32.87
N TYR A 297 18.99 3.66 -33.27
CA TYR A 297 17.88 4.12 -34.10
C TYR A 297 16.96 5.09 -33.34
N VAL A 298 16.55 4.75 -32.11
CA VAL A 298 15.72 5.58 -31.23
C VAL A 298 16.42 6.90 -30.93
N ARG A 299 17.70 6.87 -30.52
CA ARG A 299 18.47 8.09 -30.23
C ARG A 299 18.59 9.00 -31.44
N ARG A 300 18.90 8.45 -32.63
CA ARG A 300 18.88 9.23 -33.88
C ARG A 300 17.50 9.83 -34.19
N LYS A 301 16.42 9.11 -33.90
CA LYS A 301 15.05 9.60 -34.11
C LYS A 301 14.73 10.77 -33.17
N ILE A 302 15.15 10.70 -31.91
CA ILE A 302 15.00 11.78 -30.92
C ILE A 302 15.84 12.99 -31.33
N ILE A 303 17.14 12.81 -31.59
CA ILE A 303 18.04 13.89 -32.04
C ILE A 303 17.47 14.55 -33.29
N GLY A 304 17.15 13.74 -34.31
CA GLY A 304 16.57 14.22 -35.54
C GLY A 304 15.16 14.81 -35.40
N ALA A 305 14.46 14.62 -34.28
CA ALA A 305 13.23 15.36 -33.97
C ALA A 305 13.56 16.77 -33.47
N THR A 306 14.63 16.92 -32.69
CA THR A 306 15.07 18.23 -32.21
C THR A 306 15.74 19.08 -33.29
N GLU A 307 16.44 18.47 -34.24
CA GLU A 307 17.11 19.16 -35.35
C GLU A 307 16.13 19.79 -36.36
N ILE A 308 14.85 19.39 -36.35
CA ILE A 308 13.81 19.97 -37.22
C ILE A 308 13.69 21.49 -37.03
N PHE A 309 13.99 21.97 -35.82
CA PHE A 309 13.90 23.38 -35.46
C PHE A 309 15.23 24.12 -35.58
N ASP A 310 16.31 23.46 -36.02
CA ASP A 310 17.59 24.14 -36.20
C ASP A 310 17.49 25.13 -37.38
N GLY A 311 17.62 26.42 -37.06
CA GLY A 311 17.43 27.51 -38.04
C GLY A 311 15.98 27.95 -38.24
N ALA A 312 15.04 27.41 -37.46
CA ALA A 312 13.66 27.88 -37.42
C ALA A 312 13.54 29.16 -36.56
N SER A 313 12.45 29.93 -36.73
CA SER A 313 12.26 31.20 -36.00
C SER A 313 12.03 30.97 -34.49
N ASP A 314 12.92 31.51 -33.66
CA ASP A 314 12.81 31.49 -32.19
C ASP A 314 11.49 32.08 -31.69
N GLN A 315 10.89 33.01 -32.44
CA GLN A 315 9.61 33.62 -32.05
C GLN A 315 8.43 32.65 -32.15
N LEU A 316 8.49 31.66 -33.05
CA LEU A 316 7.39 30.73 -33.30
C LEU A 316 7.51 29.44 -32.46
N TYR A 317 8.73 29.03 -32.14
CA TYR A 317 9.01 27.77 -31.44
C TYR A 317 9.73 27.94 -30.09
N GLY A 318 9.89 29.17 -29.60
CA GLY A 318 10.60 29.46 -28.35
C GLY A 318 10.04 28.73 -27.12
N GLY A 319 8.73 28.43 -27.12
CA GLY A 319 8.10 27.61 -26.06
C GLY A 319 8.65 26.18 -25.98
N LEU A 320 9.28 25.65 -27.04
CA LEU A 320 9.85 24.30 -27.08
C LEU A 320 11.29 24.21 -26.57
N ALA A 321 11.99 25.34 -26.38
CA ALA A 321 13.44 25.35 -26.12
C ALA A 321 13.87 24.43 -24.96
N GLN A 322 13.09 24.39 -23.88
CA GLN A 322 13.38 23.53 -22.73
C GLN A 322 13.25 22.04 -23.07
N ASP A 323 12.21 21.63 -23.81
CA ASP A 323 12.02 20.23 -24.17
C ASP A 323 13.03 19.77 -25.23
N LEU A 324 13.41 20.65 -26.16
CA LEU A 324 14.47 20.36 -27.13
C LEU A 324 15.81 20.12 -26.43
N SER A 325 16.17 20.95 -25.45
CA SER A 325 17.38 20.78 -24.65
C SER A 325 17.36 19.49 -23.83
N MET A 326 16.24 19.19 -23.17
CA MET A 326 16.03 17.95 -22.42
C MET A 326 16.19 16.71 -23.32
N LEU A 327 15.53 16.69 -24.48
CA LEU A 327 15.57 15.56 -25.41
C LEU A 327 16.97 15.32 -25.99
N ARG A 328 17.71 16.39 -26.34
CA ARG A 328 19.10 16.28 -26.81
C ARG A 328 19.99 15.65 -25.75
N ARG A 329 19.96 16.20 -24.53
CA ARG A 329 20.74 15.69 -23.40
C ARG A 329 20.46 14.20 -23.16
N MET A 330 19.18 13.82 -23.11
CA MET A 330 18.78 12.43 -22.86
C MET A 330 19.20 11.49 -24.00
N ALA A 331 19.11 11.94 -25.25
CA ALA A 331 19.51 11.12 -26.41
C ALA A 331 21.03 10.97 -26.54
N GLU A 332 21.80 11.96 -26.09
CA GLU A 332 23.28 11.94 -26.06
C GLU A 332 23.83 11.13 -24.89
N ASP A 333 23.09 11.03 -23.78
CA ASP A 333 23.49 10.23 -22.62
C ASP A 333 23.38 8.73 -22.91
N VAL A 334 24.50 8.09 -23.21
CA VAL A 334 24.59 6.64 -23.47
C VAL A 334 24.10 5.81 -22.27
N GLY A 335 24.18 6.35 -21.05
CA GLY A 335 23.70 5.71 -19.83
C GLY A 335 22.19 5.81 -19.61
N ALA A 336 21.46 6.63 -20.39
CA ALA A 336 20.03 6.79 -20.24
C ALA A 336 19.29 5.46 -20.44
N SER A 337 18.44 5.11 -19.48
CA SER A 337 17.65 3.89 -19.53
C SER A 337 16.57 3.95 -20.62
N PRO A 338 16.05 2.79 -21.08
CA PRO A 338 14.92 2.75 -22.01
C PRO A 338 13.69 3.50 -21.45
N VAL A 339 13.45 3.37 -20.14
CA VAL A 339 12.37 4.06 -19.42
C VAL A 339 12.54 5.58 -19.46
N GLU A 340 13.75 6.09 -19.23
CA GLU A 340 14.01 7.54 -19.25
C GLU A 340 13.86 8.14 -20.65
N LEU A 341 14.31 7.43 -21.69
CA LEU A 341 14.09 7.84 -23.08
C LEU A 341 12.59 7.89 -23.40
N PHE A 342 11.82 6.89 -22.95
CA PHE A 342 10.37 6.85 -23.10
C PHE A 342 9.68 8.01 -22.37
N ASP A 343 10.03 8.24 -21.10
CA ASP A 343 9.46 9.31 -20.28
C ASP A 343 9.77 10.69 -20.90
N ALA A 344 10.98 10.91 -21.42
CA ALA A 344 11.35 12.15 -22.10
C ALA A 344 10.52 12.41 -23.36
N CYS A 345 10.36 11.39 -24.22
CA CYS A 345 9.51 11.46 -25.42
C CYS A 345 8.04 11.73 -25.07
N SER A 346 7.52 11.04 -24.05
CA SER A 346 6.14 11.17 -23.59
C SER A 346 5.86 12.54 -22.98
N ALA A 347 6.74 13.04 -22.11
CA ALA A 347 6.62 14.35 -21.50
C ALA A 347 6.66 15.47 -22.53
N ALA A 348 7.62 15.43 -23.47
CA ALA A 348 7.71 16.41 -24.55
C ALA A 348 6.46 16.40 -25.45
N THR A 349 5.91 15.22 -25.75
CA THR A 349 4.66 15.10 -26.53
C THR A 349 3.45 15.67 -25.79
N ARG A 350 3.31 15.40 -24.48
CA ARG A 350 2.22 15.96 -23.66
C ARG A 350 2.31 17.48 -23.55
N ARG A 351 3.49 18.01 -23.21
CA ARG A 351 3.72 19.46 -23.10
C ARG A 351 3.46 20.17 -24.42
N LEU A 352 3.83 19.58 -25.56
CA LEU A 352 3.50 20.12 -26.88
C LEU A 352 1.98 20.28 -27.07
N VAL A 353 1.17 19.30 -26.65
CA VAL A 353 -0.30 19.40 -26.74
C VAL A 353 -0.82 20.58 -25.93
N VAL A 354 -0.33 20.77 -24.71
CA VAL A 354 -0.71 21.91 -23.86
C VAL A 354 -0.30 23.23 -24.51
N ARG A 355 0.93 23.34 -25.03
CA ARG A 355 1.42 24.56 -25.70
C ARG A 355 0.66 24.90 -26.98
N ILE A 356 0.19 23.89 -27.72
CA ILE A 356 -0.71 24.09 -28.86
C ILE A 356 -2.06 24.66 -28.37
N GLN A 357 -2.60 24.13 -27.28
CA GLN A 357 -3.88 24.60 -26.72
C GLN A 357 -3.80 26.02 -26.15
N THR A 358 -2.66 26.40 -25.56
CA THR A 358 -2.44 27.75 -25.04
C THR A 358 -2.04 28.77 -26.11
N GLY A 359 -1.79 28.31 -27.34
CA GLY A 359 -1.36 29.16 -28.45
C GLY A 359 0.13 29.54 -28.43
N GLU A 360 0.92 28.93 -27.53
CA GLU A 360 2.37 29.07 -27.49
C GLU A 360 3.08 28.37 -28.67
N CYS A 361 2.41 27.41 -29.31
CA CYS A 361 2.89 26.72 -30.50
C CYS A 361 1.77 26.61 -31.55
N PRO A 362 2.09 26.64 -32.86
CA PRO A 362 1.10 26.42 -33.90
C PRO A 362 0.56 24.99 -33.86
N SER A 363 -0.68 24.79 -34.34
CA SER A 363 -1.28 23.45 -34.36
C SER A 363 -0.56 22.52 -35.34
N ALA A 364 -0.52 21.23 -35.01
CA ALA A 364 0.10 20.20 -35.88
C ALA A 364 -0.58 20.06 -37.25
N GLU A 365 -1.82 20.55 -37.40
CA GLU A 365 -2.52 20.56 -38.70
C GLU A 365 -2.09 21.73 -39.58
N GLN A 366 -1.59 22.81 -38.98
CA GLN A 366 -1.20 24.04 -39.65
C GLN A 366 0.32 24.14 -39.85
N ASP A 367 1.10 23.36 -39.08
CA ASP A 367 2.55 23.40 -39.10
C ASP A 367 3.16 21.99 -39.28
N PRO A 368 3.82 21.72 -40.43
CA PRO A 368 4.43 20.43 -40.70
C PRO A 368 5.61 20.09 -39.78
N LEU A 369 6.35 21.09 -39.27
CA LEU A 369 7.47 20.85 -38.35
C LEU A 369 6.98 20.33 -37.00
N ILE A 370 5.89 20.91 -36.48
CA ILE A 370 5.22 20.42 -35.27
C ILE A 370 4.66 19.01 -35.47
N ALA A 371 4.06 18.73 -36.64
CA ALA A 371 3.55 17.40 -36.97
C ALA A 371 4.67 16.35 -36.99
N ASP A 372 5.79 16.65 -37.65
CA ASP A 372 6.93 15.75 -37.77
C ASP A 372 7.63 15.53 -36.44
N TYR A 373 7.84 16.59 -35.65
CA TYR A 373 8.37 16.50 -34.29
C TYR A 373 7.54 15.55 -33.43
N ARG A 374 6.21 15.78 -33.37
CA ARG A 374 5.29 14.94 -32.60
C ARG A 374 5.31 13.50 -33.08
N LYS A 375 5.33 13.27 -34.39
CA LYS A 375 5.35 11.93 -34.98
C LYS A 375 6.63 11.18 -34.60
N ARG A 376 7.81 11.80 -34.75
CA ARG A 376 9.10 11.18 -34.44
C ARG A 376 9.22 10.77 -32.98
N LEU A 377 8.74 11.60 -32.04
CA LEU A 377 8.74 11.27 -30.62
C LEU A 377 7.79 10.10 -30.29
N ARG A 378 6.60 10.07 -30.90
CA ARG A 378 5.65 8.95 -30.72
C ARG A 378 6.20 7.65 -31.30
N ASP A 379 6.81 7.71 -32.49
CA ASP A 379 7.42 6.55 -33.12
C ASP A 379 8.63 6.05 -32.31
N ALA A 380 9.43 6.96 -31.72
CA ALA A 380 10.53 6.59 -30.83
C ALA A 380 10.01 5.86 -29.57
N ALA A 381 8.99 6.43 -28.92
CA ALA A 381 8.35 5.81 -27.76
C ALA A 381 7.75 4.43 -28.08
N ALA A 382 7.12 4.29 -29.25
CA ALA A 382 6.57 3.01 -29.71
C ALA A 382 7.65 1.95 -29.96
N ASP A 383 8.78 2.33 -30.55
CA ASP A 383 9.90 1.41 -30.78
C ASP A 383 10.51 0.92 -29.46
N ILE A 384 10.61 1.80 -28.44
CA ILE A 384 11.06 1.41 -27.10
C ILE A 384 10.11 0.37 -26.51
N LEU A 385 8.80 0.64 -26.48
CA LEU A 385 7.80 -0.30 -25.92
C LEU A 385 7.73 -1.62 -26.68
N GLY A 386 7.94 -1.58 -28.00
CA GLY A 386 7.98 -2.77 -28.85
C GLY A 386 9.23 -3.63 -28.63
N SER A 387 10.29 -3.07 -28.07
CA SER A 387 11.62 -3.72 -27.97
C SER A 387 12.05 -4.03 -26.53
N ASP A 388 11.43 -3.43 -25.51
CA ASP A 388 11.79 -3.61 -24.11
C ASP A 388 10.56 -3.95 -23.25
N GLU A 389 10.53 -5.19 -22.74
CA GLU A 389 9.46 -5.68 -21.85
C GLU A 389 9.48 -4.94 -20.51
N GLU A 390 10.65 -4.66 -19.96
CA GLU A 390 10.77 -4.03 -18.64
C GLU A 390 10.11 -2.64 -18.64
N THR A 391 10.31 -1.83 -19.67
CA THR A 391 9.62 -0.54 -19.83
C THR A 391 8.10 -0.72 -19.82
N ARG A 392 7.55 -1.75 -20.48
CA ARG A 392 6.10 -2.03 -20.42
C ARG A 392 5.66 -2.36 -19.00
N MET A 393 6.39 -3.24 -18.32
CA MET A 393 6.09 -3.60 -16.94
C MET A 393 6.15 -2.39 -15.99
N VAL A 394 7.13 -1.50 -16.16
CA VAL A 394 7.24 -0.25 -15.38
C VAL A 394 6.01 0.63 -15.57
N LEU A 395 5.52 0.80 -16.80
CA LEU A 395 4.32 1.59 -17.07
C LEU A 395 3.06 0.95 -16.47
N GLU A 396 2.94 -0.37 -16.50
CA GLU A 396 1.85 -1.10 -15.85
C GLU A 396 1.87 -0.93 -14.33
N ARG A 397 3.05 -1.06 -13.70
CA ARG A 397 3.24 -0.82 -12.25
C ARG A 397 2.87 0.62 -11.87
N ARG A 398 3.33 1.60 -12.66
CA ARG A 398 3.00 3.02 -12.45
C ARG A 398 1.50 3.26 -12.56
N ALA A 399 0.84 2.71 -13.58
CA ALA A 399 -0.61 2.85 -13.77
C ALA A 399 -1.42 2.16 -12.66
N ALA A 400 -0.86 1.16 -12.00
CA ALA A 400 -1.49 0.49 -10.86
C ALA A 400 -1.52 1.35 -9.58
N ILE A 401 -0.66 2.37 -9.46
CA ILE A 401 -0.63 3.23 -8.26
C ILE A 401 -1.68 4.31 -8.37
N ILE A 402 -2.61 4.32 -7.41
CA ILE A 402 -3.60 5.38 -7.26
C ILE A 402 -2.97 6.45 -6.37
N GLY A 403 -2.39 7.46 -6.99
CA GLY A 403 -1.74 8.56 -6.27
C GLY A 403 -2.71 9.27 -5.31
N ASN A 404 -2.18 9.76 -4.19
CA ASN A 404 -2.89 10.60 -3.23
C ASN A 404 -2.03 11.82 -2.84
N THR A 405 -2.53 12.68 -1.95
CA THR A 405 -1.86 13.94 -1.57
C THR A 405 -0.73 13.77 -0.56
N SER A 406 -0.45 12.56 -0.06
CA SER A 406 0.49 12.36 1.05
C SER A 406 1.88 12.94 0.83
N LEU A 407 2.43 12.88 -0.39
CA LEU A 407 3.72 13.51 -0.69
C LEU A 407 3.65 15.04 -0.65
N ILE A 408 2.55 15.63 -1.11
CA ILE A 408 2.30 17.08 -1.08
C ILE A 408 2.14 17.54 0.38
N ASP A 409 1.33 16.82 1.15
CA ASP A 409 1.04 17.11 2.55
C ASP A 409 2.30 17.00 3.44
N ASN A 410 3.33 16.27 2.98
CA ASN A 410 4.59 16.06 3.68
C ASN A 410 5.80 16.57 2.87
N ARG A 411 5.61 17.62 2.06
CA ARG A 411 6.63 18.19 1.17
C ARG A 411 7.97 18.43 1.87
N ASP A 412 7.97 19.12 3.00
CA ASP A 412 9.22 19.51 3.68
C ASP A 412 10.04 18.27 4.09
N ALA A 413 9.39 17.22 4.60
CA ALA A 413 10.04 15.96 4.95
C ALA A 413 10.62 15.23 3.73
N ILE A 414 9.91 15.25 2.59
CA ILE A 414 10.39 14.64 1.34
C ILE A 414 11.59 15.39 0.76
N ILE A 415 11.57 16.73 0.79
CA ILE A 415 12.69 17.56 0.35
C ILE A 415 13.90 17.35 1.26
N GLU A 416 13.71 17.37 2.58
CA GLU A 416 14.78 17.14 3.56
C GLU A 416 15.42 15.74 3.40
N MET A 417 14.61 14.71 3.16
CA MET A 417 15.12 13.36 2.82
C MET A 417 15.96 13.36 1.55
N THR A 418 15.52 14.11 0.53
CA THR A 418 16.22 14.22 -0.75
C THR A 418 17.56 14.93 -0.59
N GLU A 419 17.59 16.06 0.11
CA GLU A 419 18.80 16.84 0.36
C GLU A 419 19.85 16.05 1.16
N ALA A 420 19.41 15.27 2.15
CA ALA A 420 20.29 14.49 3.01
C ALA A 420 21.11 13.43 2.25
N VAL A 421 20.61 12.94 1.12
CA VAL A 421 21.31 11.92 0.33
C VAL A 421 22.18 12.51 -0.78
N LEU A 422 21.99 13.76 -1.20
CA LEU A 422 22.76 14.37 -2.30
C LEU A 422 24.29 14.24 -2.19
N PRO A 423 24.93 14.39 -1.00
CA PRO A 423 26.39 14.31 -0.89
C PRO A 423 26.98 12.95 -1.29
N VAL A 424 26.17 11.89 -1.29
CA VAL A 424 26.61 10.52 -1.63
C VAL A 424 26.23 10.09 -3.04
N LEU A 425 25.56 10.94 -3.83
CA LEU A 425 25.11 10.61 -5.19
C LEU A 425 26.15 11.06 -6.23
N ASP A 426 26.18 10.35 -7.35
CA ASP A 426 26.88 10.77 -8.55
C ASP A 426 26.23 12.02 -9.18
N PRO A 427 26.90 12.72 -10.11
CA PRO A 427 26.40 13.98 -10.65
C PRO A 427 25.02 13.86 -11.32
N HIS A 428 24.78 12.79 -12.07
CA HIS A 428 23.50 12.59 -12.76
C HIS A 428 22.35 12.40 -11.76
N LEU A 429 22.50 11.47 -10.81
CA LEU A 429 21.47 11.19 -9.81
C LEU A 429 21.25 12.39 -8.87
N ALA A 430 22.31 13.16 -8.57
CA ALA A 430 22.22 14.40 -7.78
C ALA A 430 21.48 15.53 -8.50
N GLU A 431 21.45 15.55 -9.84
CA GLU A 431 20.69 16.51 -10.64
C GLU A 431 19.21 16.13 -10.71
N VAL A 432 18.90 14.87 -11.06
CA VAL A 432 17.52 14.44 -11.34
C VAL A 432 16.67 14.25 -10.08
N LEU A 433 17.27 13.84 -8.95
CA LEU A 433 16.50 13.51 -7.75
C LEU A 433 15.80 14.74 -7.13
N PRO A 434 16.44 15.93 -7.01
CA PRO A 434 15.75 17.16 -6.62
C PRO A 434 14.66 17.60 -7.61
N GLU A 435 14.85 17.41 -8.91
CA GLU A 435 13.81 17.73 -9.92
C GLU A 435 12.56 16.87 -9.72
N ASP A 436 12.76 15.56 -9.53
CA ASP A 436 11.68 14.62 -9.19
C ASP A 436 10.99 15.00 -7.87
N ALA A 437 11.76 15.39 -6.84
CA ALA A 437 11.22 15.78 -5.54
C ALA A 437 10.34 17.04 -5.63
N ASN A 438 10.79 18.05 -6.36
CA ASN A 438 10.02 19.26 -6.60
C ASN A 438 8.74 18.97 -7.41
N ALA A 439 8.85 18.21 -8.50
CA ALA A 439 7.69 17.88 -9.33
C ALA A 439 6.66 16.99 -8.61
N ALA A 440 7.11 16.07 -7.75
CA ALA A 440 6.25 15.17 -6.99
C ALA A 440 5.47 15.88 -5.88
N THR A 441 6.01 16.97 -5.33
CA THR A 441 5.46 17.66 -4.15
C THR A 441 4.78 19.00 -4.49
N ASP A 442 4.89 19.48 -5.73
CA ASP A 442 4.26 20.72 -6.17
C ASP A 442 2.80 20.48 -6.63
N PRO A 443 1.79 21.09 -5.96
CA PRO A 443 0.40 21.00 -6.38
C PRO A 443 0.13 21.63 -7.76
N ALA A 444 0.97 22.56 -8.23
CA ALA A 444 0.83 23.26 -9.51
C ALA A 444 1.25 22.40 -10.72
N VAL A 445 2.04 21.34 -10.49
CA VAL A 445 2.43 20.40 -11.55
C VAL A 445 1.22 19.55 -11.97
N ALA A 446 1.08 19.33 -13.28
CA ALA A 446 -0.01 18.54 -13.84
C ALA A 446 -0.07 17.14 -13.19
N PRO A 447 -1.25 16.61 -12.84
CA PRO A 447 -1.37 15.36 -12.08
C PRO A 447 -0.63 14.17 -12.68
N GLU A 448 -0.62 14.03 -14.01
CA GLU A 448 0.09 12.96 -14.71
C GLU A 448 1.62 13.07 -14.58
N ASP A 449 2.17 14.28 -14.79
CA ASP A 449 3.60 14.53 -14.65
C ASP A 449 4.04 14.41 -13.18
N ARG A 450 3.19 14.84 -12.24
CA ARG A 450 3.41 14.63 -10.81
C ARG A 450 3.43 13.15 -10.47
N ALA A 451 2.49 12.34 -10.97
CA ALA A 451 2.47 10.90 -10.73
C ALA A 451 3.73 10.20 -11.27
N VAL A 452 4.21 10.66 -12.44
CA VAL A 452 5.48 10.20 -13.04
C VAL A 452 6.66 10.49 -12.10
N ALA A 453 6.79 11.73 -11.65
CA ALA A 453 7.85 12.17 -10.75
C ALA A 453 7.77 11.48 -9.39
N SER A 454 6.58 11.36 -8.80
CA SER A 454 6.34 10.64 -7.54
C SER A 454 6.81 9.20 -7.60
N TYR A 455 6.50 8.49 -8.70
CA TYR A 455 6.94 7.11 -8.90
C TYR A 455 8.48 6.98 -8.88
N ARG A 456 9.17 7.81 -9.67
CA ARG A 456 10.64 7.81 -9.76
C ARG A 456 11.28 8.19 -8.44
N LEU A 457 10.81 9.29 -7.83
CA LEU A 457 11.30 9.78 -6.55
C LEU A 457 11.23 8.70 -5.47
N ILE A 458 10.05 8.10 -5.29
CA ILE A 458 9.83 7.06 -4.28
C ILE A 458 10.77 5.88 -4.54
N GLY A 459 10.78 5.38 -5.77
CA GLY A 459 11.60 4.22 -6.15
C GLY A 459 13.09 4.47 -5.91
N ARG A 460 13.58 5.66 -6.25
CA ARG A 460 14.98 6.05 -6.06
C ARG A 460 15.31 6.24 -4.58
N LEU A 461 14.52 6.98 -3.81
CA LEU A 461 14.76 7.19 -2.37
C LEU A 461 14.80 5.88 -1.57
N LEU A 462 13.88 4.95 -1.84
CA LEU A 462 13.86 3.65 -1.16
C LEU A 462 15.08 2.79 -1.52
N ARG A 463 15.48 2.79 -2.80
CA ARG A 463 16.69 2.08 -3.27
C ARG A 463 17.98 2.70 -2.73
N ILE A 464 18.08 4.03 -2.67
CA ILE A 464 19.20 4.74 -2.04
C ILE A 464 19.32 4.31 -0.58
N LYS A 465 18.22 4.37 0.18
CA LYS A 465 18.20 3.94 1.58
C LYS A 465 18.66 2.49 1.75
N LYS A 466 18.26 1.59 0.83
CA LYS A 466 18.70 0.18 0.83
C LYS A 466 20.17 0.01 0.47
N ALA A 467 20.70 0.80 -0.47
CA ALA A 467 22.06 0.70 -0.97
C ALA A 467 23.12 1.33 -0.05
N LEU A 468 22.73 2.31 0.77
CA LEU A 468 23.64 3.06 1.64
C LEU A 468 24.58 2.22 2.53
N PRO A 469 24.12 1.17 3.24
CA PRO A 469 25.01 0.36 4.07
C PRO A 469 26.10 -0.35 3.25
N VAL A 470 25.74 -0.87 2.07
CA VAL A 470 26.67 -1.56 1.16
C VAL A 470 27.67 -0.56 0.57
N ALA A 471 27.18 0.61 0.15
CA ALA A 471 28.02 1.65 -0.42
C ALA A 471 29.00 2.24 0.59
N ARG A 472 28.63 2.35 1.87
CA ARG A 472 29.55 2.74 2.94
C ARG A 472 30.76 1.80 3.01
N ASP A 473 30.53 0.50 2.93
CA ASP A 473 31.61 -0.49 3.04
C ASP A 473 32.57 -0.40 1.84
N VAL A 474 32.03 -0.17 0.63
CA VAL A 474 32.82 0.10 -0.59
C VAL A 474 33.61 1.41 -0.46
N ALA A 475 32.97 2.51 -0.04
CA ALA A 475 33.60 3.81 0.11
C ALA A 475 34.70 3.81 1.19
N THR A 476 34.53 3.03 2.26
CA THR A 476 35.55 2.86 3.30
C THR A 476 36.77 2.13 2.75
N GLY A 477 36.57 1.08 1.94
CA GLY A 477 37.66 0.40 1.23
C GLY A 477 38.43 1.34 0.29
N PHE A 478 37.71 2.16 -0.48
CA PHE A 478 38.30 3.17 -1.37
C PHE A 478 39.08 4.24 -0.60
N ALA A 479 38.52 4.77 0.49
CA ALA A 479 39.15 5.81 1.30
C ALA A 479 40.47 5.35 1.94
N ILE A 480 40.54 4.09 2.39
CA ILE A 480 41.78 3.49 2.92
C ILE A 480 42.85 3.37 1.82
N GLY A 481 42.45 3.03 0.58
CA GLY A 481 43.36 2.90 -0.55
C GLY A 481 43.90 4.24 -1.10
N ASN A 482 43.08 5.29 -1.08
CA ASN A 482 43.37 6.57 -1.76
C ASN A 482 43.54 7.79 -0.84
N GLY A 483 43.45 7.62 0.49
CA GLY A 483 43.59 8.72 1.46
C GLY A 483 42.42 9.72 1.48
N ALA A 484 41.29 9.40 0.83
CA ALA A 484 40.13 10.27 0.68
C ALA A 484 39.05 9.99 1.75
N LEU A 485 39.27 10.45 2.98
CA LEU A 485 38.35 10.24 4.12
C LEU A 485 36.98 10.94 3.98
N VAL A 486 36.88 11.96 3.11
CA VAL A 486 35.66 12.79 2.96
C VAL A 486 34.44 11.98 2.51
N GLY A 487 34.62 10.99 1.62
CA GLY A 487 33.52 10.16 1.13
C GLY A 487 32.89 9.32 2.25
N ALA A 488 33.71 8.66 3.07
CA ALA A 488 33.22 7.83 4.18
C ALA A 488 32.44 8.65 5.24
N VAL A 489 32.87 9.89 5.49
CA VAL A 489 32.16 10.80 6.42
C VAL A 489 30.77 11.15 5.89
N ASN A 490 30.63 11.47 4.60
CA ASN A 490 29.33 11.78 4.00
C ASN A 490 28.36 10.58 4.09
N TYR A 491 28.84 9.35 3.90
CA TYR A 491 28.02 8.14 4.08
C TYR A 491 27.58 7.94 5.54
N MET A 492 28.47 8.15 6.51
CA MET A 492 28.10 8.03 7.92
C MET A 492 27.06 9.07 8.32
N GLN A 493 27.23 10.33 7.88
CA GLN A 493 26.27 11.40 8.13
C GLN A 493 24.91 11.10 7.50
N ALA A 494 24.88 10.64 6.24
CA ALA A 494 23.64 10.27 5.58
C ALA A 494 22.95 9.08 6.28
N ILE A 495 23.69 8.03 6.66
CA ILE A 495 23.13 6.86 7.36
C ILE A 495 22.59 7.26 8.74
N GLU A 496 23.35 8.03 9.52
CA GLU A 496 22.93 8.51 10.84
C GLU A 496 21.66 9.36 10.71
N PHE A 497 21.66 10.33 9.80
CA PHE A 497 20.50 11.17 9.54
C PHE A 497 19.26 10.36 9.15
N LEU A 498 19.40 9.41 8.23
CA LEU A 498 18.28 8.55 7.80
C LEU A 498 17.79 7.59 8.89
N ALA A 499 18.64 7.27 9.87
CA ALA A 499 18.27 6.40 10.98
C ALA A 499 17.56 7.15 12.12
N THR A 500 17.93 8.41 12.36
CA THR A 500 17.51 9.14 13.58
C THR A 500 16.59 10.32 13.33
N SER A 501 16.52 10.85 12.10
CA SER A 501 15.73 12.06 11.83
C SER A 501 14.21 11.79 11.85
N PRO A 502 13.42 12.56 12.63
CA PRO A 502 11.96 12.49 12.59
C PRO A 502 11.40 12.80 11.20
N ALA A 503 12.02 13.71 10.45
CA ALA A 503 11.59 14.05 9.09
C ALA A 503 11.67 12.85 8.16
N ILE A 504 12.68 11.99 8.32
CA ILE A 504 12.83 10.77 7.51
C ILE A 504 11.75 9.76 7.83
N LYS A 505 11.37 9.60 9.11
CA LYS A 505 10.23 8.77 9.49
C LYS A 505 8.95 9.27 8.82
N THR A 506 8.69 10.57 8.90
CA THR A 506 7.54 11.22 8.24
C THR A 506 7.56 11.03 6.71
N ALA A 507 8.73 11.19 6.07
CA ALA A 507 8.90 10.98 4.64
C ALA A 507 8.60 9.54 4.24
N ILE A 508 9.14 8.54 4.94
CA ILE A 508 8.88 7.13 4.67
C ILE A 508 7.40 6.79 4.89
N GLU A 509 6.75 7.32 5.92
CA GLU A 509 5.31 7.13 6.13
C GLU A 509 4.48 7.76 5.01
N ALA A 510 4.84 8.96 4.55
CA ALA A 510 4.20 9.60 3.41
C ALA A 510 4.34 8.74 2.14
N ILE A 511 5.54 8.21 1.88
CA ILE A 511 5.81 7.28 0.78
C ILE A 511 4.93 6.03 0.87
N LEU A 512 4.87 5.38 2.04
CA LEU A 512 4.07 4.17 2.21
C LEU A 512 2.58 4.46 2.04
N ARG A 513 2.08 5.58 2.58
CA ARG A 513 0.70 6.02 2.37
C ARG A 513 0.41 6.33 0.91
N TYR A 514 1.33 6.94 0.18
CA TYR A 514 1.20 7.19 -1.26
C TYR A 514 1.00 5.89 -2.04
N LEU A 515 1.77 4.85 -1.69
CA LEU A 515 1.69 3.53 -2.31
C LEU A 515 0.52 2.67 -1.81
N GLY A 516 -0.19 3.12 -0.77
CA GLY A 516 -1.23 2.32 -0.12
C GLY A 516 -0.66 1.09 0.59
N LEU A 517 0.48 1.24 1.28
CA LEU A 517 1.20 0.19 2.04
C LEU A 517 1.20 0.43 3.54
#